data_AF-A0A7V8VZZ2-F1
#
_entry.id   AF-A0A7V8VZZ2-F1
#
_cell.length_a   1.000
_cell.length_b   1.000
_cell.length_c   1.000
_cell.angle_alpha   90.00
_cell.angle_beta   90.00
_cell.angle_gamma   90.00
#
_symmetry.space_group_name_H-M   'P 1'
#
loop_
_entity.id
_entity.type
_entity.pdbx_description
1 polymer ?
#
loop_
_entity_poly.entity_id
_entity_poly.type
_entity_poly.pdbx_seq_one_letter_code
_entity_poly.pdbx_strand_id
1 'polypeptide(L)'
;MIGRVISTGLGYGPYKGTTSKGELNFPVINQQATQCGEIAKVLLENKILPNRITGEEGIKDIRILQAIYEAAGTGKKTSIIT
;
A
#
# COMPACT_ATOMS: atom_id res chain seq x y z
N MET A 1 -19.30 3.30 0.44
CA MET A 1 -18.49 2.63 -0.60
C MET A 1 -18.28 1.19 -0.17
N ILE A 2 -19.01 0.24 -0.74
CA ILE A 2 -18.79 -1.19 -0.46
C ILE A 2 -18.70 -1.87 -1.84
N GLY A 3 -17.49 -1.94 -2.39
CA GLY A 3 -17.24 -2.66 -3.63
C GLY A 3 -16.97 -4.13 -3.32
N ARG A 4 -17.60 -5.05 -4.05
CA ARG A 4 -17.42 -6.50 -3.87
C ARG A 4 -16.28 -6.95 -4.77
N VAL A 5 -15.19 -7.41 -4.17
CA VAL A 5 -14.06 -8.02 -4.89
C VAL A 5 -14.42 -9.47 -5.21
N ILE A 6 -14.30 -9.88 -6.48
CA ILE A 6 -14.80 -11.17 -7.00
C ILE A 6 -13.66 -12.16 -7.29
N SER A 7 -12.39 -11.72 -7.21
CA SER A 7 -11.20 -12.57 -7.36
C SER A 7 -10.29 -12.43 -6.14
N THR A 8 -9.78 -13.54 -5.62
CA THR A 8 -8.84 -13.56 -4.49
C THR A 8 -7.64 -12.66 -4.79
N GLY A 9 -7.40 -11.64 -3.96
CA GLY A 9 -6.28 -10.69 -4.10
C GLY A 9 -4.88 -11.29 -3.92
N LEU A 10 -4.77 -12.62 -3.93
CA LEU A 10 -3.54 -13.39 -3.77
C LEU A 10 -2.98 -13.91 -5.11
N GLY A 11 -3.73 -13.80 -6.22
CA GLY A 11 -3.28 -14.19 -7.55
C GLY A 11 -2.96 -13.01 -8.46
N TYR A 12 -2.12 -13.21 -9.47
CA TYR A 12 -1.82 -12.23 -10.54
C TYR A 12 -2.83 -12.29 -11.71
N GLY A 13 -4.04 -12.76 -11.44
CA GLY A 13 -5.10 -12.93 -12.43
C GLY A 13 -5.82 -11.62 -12.76
N PRO A 14 -6.80 -11.64 -13.69
CA PRO A 14 -7.60 -10.47 -13.97
C PRO A 14 -8.41 -10.08 -12.73
N TYR A 15 -8.06 -8.94 -12.14
CA TYR A 15 -8.80 -8.38 -11.02
C TYR A 15 -10.14 -7.82 -11.52
N LYS A 16 -11.23 -8.50 -11.17
CA LYS A 16 -12.58 -8.03 -11.42
C LYS A 16 -13.19 -7.54 -10.11
N GLY A 17 -13.58 -6.28 -10.08
CA GLY A 17 -14.28 -5.67 -8.97
C GLY A 17 -15.34 -4.70 -9.47
N THR A 18 -16.37 -4.47 -8.67
CA THR A 18 -17.42 -3.49 -8.98
C THR A 18 -17.55 -2.49 -7.84
N THR A 19 -17.85 -1.24 -8.16
CA THR A 19 -18.19 -0.19 -7.20
C THR A 19 -19.55 0.41 -7.54
N SER A 20 -20.10 1.22 -6.64
CA SER A 20 -21.30 2.02 -6.92
C SER A 20 -21.12 3.01 -8.08
N LYS A 21 -19.89 3.20 -8.58
CA LYS A 21 -19.54 4.05 -9.72
C LYS A 21 -19.24 3.27 -11.01
N GLY A 22 -19.43 1.95 -11.00
CA GLY A 22 -19.17 1.08 -12.15
C GLY A 22 -18.07 0.05 -11.92
N GLU A 23 -17.68 -0.62 -12.99
CA GLU A 23 -16.66 -1.68 -12.99
C GLU A 23 -15.25 -1.13 -12.78
N LEU A 24 -14.47 -1.84 -11.96
CA LEU A 24 -13.05 -1.56 -11.78
C LEU A 24 -12.26 -2.35 -12.82
N ASN A 25 -11.70 -1.63 -13.78
CA ASN A 25 -10.84 -2.18 -14.81
C ASN A 25 -9.38 -1.94 -14.42
N PHE A 26 -8.65 -3.02 -14.13
CA PHE A 26 -7.23 -2.99 -13.83
C PHE A 26 -6.42 -3.71 -14.91
N PRO A 27 -5.19 -3.25 -15.22
CA PRO A 27 -4.31 -3.97 -16.13
C PRO A 27 -3.92 -5.33 -15.52
N VAL A 28 -3.93 -6.36 -16.37
CA VAL A 28 -3.51 -7.72 -15.98
C VAL A 28 -1.98 -7.81 -16.11
N ILE A 29 -1.29 -7.39 -15.06
CA ILE A 29 0.17 -7.40 -14.97
C ILE A 29 0.62 -8.07 -13.68
N ASN A 30 1.84 -8.58 -13.67
CA ASN A 30 2.48 -8.98 -12.43
C ASN A 30 2.87 -7.72 -11.64
N GLN A 31 2.04 -7.36 -10.67
CA GLN A 31 2.19 -6.12 -9.89
C GLN A 31 3.54 -6.07 -9.15
N GLN A 32 4.02 -7.19 -8.60
CA GLN A 32 5.30 -7.23 -7.90
C GLN A 32 6.48 -7.03 -8.86
N ALA A 33 6.47 -7.69 -10.01
CA ALA A 33 7.52 -7.54 -11.02
C ALA A 33 7.54 -6.12 -11.59
N THR A 34 6.36 -5.55 -11.90
CA THR A 34 6.26 -4.17 -12.37
C THR A 34 6.74 -3.18 -11.30
N GLN A 35 6.35 -3.35 -10.03
CA GLN A 35 6.82 -2.48 -8.96
C GLN A 35 8.35 -2.52 -8.82
N CYS A 36 8.94 -3.71 -8.81
CA CYS A 36 10.39 -3.88 -8.68
C CYS A 36 11.13 -3.27 -9.89
N GLY A 37 10.64 -3.52 -11.12
CA GLY A 37 11.24 -2.98 -12.34
C GLY A 37 11.22 -1.46 -12.42
N GLU A 38 10.11 -0.83 -12.04
CA GLU A 38 9.99 0.63 -12.02
C GLU A 38 10.92 1.26 -10.97
N ILE A 39 11.04 0.66 -9.78
CA ILE A 39 11.99 1.13 -8.76
C ILE A 39 13.43 1.02 -9.27
N ALA A 40 13.80 -0.12 -9.87
CA ALA A 40 15.15 -0.32 -10.42
C ALA A 40 15.48 0.71 -11.50
N LYS A 41 14.52 1.03 -12.38
CA LYS A 41 14.68 2.08 -13.40
C LYS A 41 14.94 3.45 -12.79
N VAL A 42 14.17 3.86 -11.78
CA VAL A 42 14.36 5.15 -11.10
C VAL A 42 15.74 5.24 -10.46
N LEU A 43 16.21 4.14 -9.86
CA LEU A 43 17.56 4.07 -9.26
C LEU A 43 18.66 4.17 -10.32
N LEU A 44 18.54 3.42 -11.43
CA LEU A 44 19.52 3.45 -12.53
C LEU A 44 19.57 4.82 -13.23
N GLU A 45 18.44 5.51 -13.32
CA GLU A 45 18.34 6.85 -13.89
C GLU A 45 18.79 7.96 -12.93
N ASN A 46 19.26 7.62 -11.71
CA ASN A 46 19.61 8.57 -10.64
C ASN A 46 18.54 9.64 -10.39
N LYS A 47 17.26 9.26 -10.54
CA LYS A 47 16.14 10.16 -10.31
C LYS A 47 15.82 10.24 -8.82
N ILE A 48 15.27 11.38 -8.41
CA ILE A 48 14.72 11.54 -7.07
C ILE A 48 13.61 10.51 -6.88
N LEU A 49 13.71 9.72 -5.82
CA LEU A 49 12.72 8.72 -5.48
C LEU A 49 11.39 9.43 -5.16
N PRO A 50 10.27 9.07 -5.82
CA PRO A 50 8.97 9.61 -5.44
C PRO A 50 8.61 9.24 -4.00
N ASN A 51 7.94 10.14 -3.27
CA ASN A 51 7.65 9.98 -1.83
C ASN A 51 7.10 8.59 -1.46
N ARG A 52 6.23 8.00 -2.29
CA ARG A 52 5.67 6.66 -2.10
C ARG A 52 6.68 5.49 -2.09
N ILE A 53 7.92 5.70 -2.55
CA ILE A 53 9.02 4.72 -2.51
C ILE A 53 10.24 5.19 -1.72
N THR A 54 10.21 6.39 -1.14
CA THR A 54 11.32 6.94 -0.32
C THR A 54 11.44 6.30 1.06
N GLY A 55 10.38 5.65 1.55
CA GLY A 55 10.29 5.09 2.90
C GLY A 55 9.67 6.04 3.94
N GLU A 56 9.38 7.30 3.61
CA GLU A 56 8.71 8.24 4.53
C GLU A 56 7.35 7.74 5.01
N GLU A 57 6.54 7.15 4.13
CA GLU A 57 5.26 6.56 4.50
C GLU A 57 5.45 5.36 5.45
N GLY A 58 6.48 4.53 5.22
CA GLY A 58 6.81 3.42 6.11
C GLY A 58 7.18 3.89 7.52
N ILE A 59 7.86 5.02 7.65
CA ILE A 59 8.18 5.61 8.98
C ILE A 59 6.90 6.03 9.70
N LYS A 60 5.92 6.61 8.99
CA LYS A 60 4.62 6.96 9.57
C LYS A 60 3.88 5.72 10.05
N ASP A 61 3.88 4.66 9.26
CA ASP A 61 3.23 3.38 9.64
C ASP A 61 3.87 2.78 10.89
N ILE A 62 5.20 2.80 10.99
CA ILE A 62 5.92 2.32 12.18
C ILE A 62 5.56 3.14 13.42
N ARG A 63 5.43 4.46 13.33
CA ARG A 63 5.00 5.30 14.46
C ARG A 63 3.61 4.91 14.97
N ILE A 64 2.69 4.63 14.05
CA ILE A 64 1.34 4.18 14.39
C ILE A 64 1.39 2.80 15.05
N LEU A 65 2.16 1.86 14.50
CA LEU A 65 2.35 0.53 15.08
C LEU A 65 2.91 0.62 16.49
N GLN A 66 3.93 1.44 16.72
CA GLN A 66 4.50 1.65 18.05
C GLN A 66 3.46 2.17 19.04
N ALA A 67 2.64 3.15 18.66
CA ALA A 67 1.58 3.67 19.51
C ALA A 67 0.50 2.62 19.83
N ILE A 68 0.17 1.75 18.88
CA ILE A 68 -0.74 0.61 19.11
C ILE A 68 -0.14 -0.35 20.13
N TYR A 69 1.13 -0.73 19.96
CA TYR A 69 1.82 -1.63 20.89
C TYR A 69 1.92 -1.03 22.30
N GLU A 70 2.20 0.27 22.41
CA GLU A 70 2.24 1.00 23.68
C GLU A 70 0.86 1.05 24.37
N ALA A 71 -0.18 1.39 23.63
CA ALA A 71 -1.54 1.42 24.16
C ALA A 71 -2.01 0.02 24.61
N ALA A 72 -1.66 -1.02 23.84
CA ALA A 72 -1.97 -2.40 24.18
C ALA A 72 -1.23 -2.88 25.44
N GLY A 73 0.04 -2.48 25.61
CA GLY A 73 0.84 -2.83 26.79
C GLY A 73 0.43 -2.09 28.06
N THR A 74 -0.09 -0.86 27.94
CA THR A 74 -0.44 -0.01 29.08
C THR A 74 -1.94 0.01 29.41
N GLY A 75 -2.80 -0.40 28.48
CA GLY A 75 -4.25 -0.27 28.57
C GLY A 75 -4.76 1.18 28.52
N LYS A 76 -3.90 2.15 28.16
CA LYS A 76 -4.21 3.59 28.13
C LYS A 76 -4.20 4.09 26.69
N LYS A 77 -4.95 5.17 26.42
CA LYS A 77 -4.90 5.85 25.13
C LYS A 77 -3.57 6.56 24.95
N THR A 78 -2.92 6.32 23.81
CA THR A 78 -1.71 7.01 23.38
C THR A 78 -2.05 8.00 22.25
N SER A 79 -1.59 9.25 22.38
CA SER A 79 -1.70 10.28 21.36
C SER A 79 -0.45 10.31 20.48
N ILE A 80 -0.63 10.26 19.16
CA ILE A 80 0.44 10.39 18.16
C ILE A 80 0.40 11.80 17.57
N ILE A 81 1.56 12.45 17.50
CA ILE A 81 1.78 13.68 16.72
C ILE A 81 2.45 13.23 15.42
N THR A 82 1.71 13.33 14.32
CA THR A 82 2.14 12.86 12.99
C THR A 82 3.07 13.87 12.33
#